data_AF-A0A2S2QBK2-F1
#
_entry.id   AF-A0A2S2QBK2-F1
#
_cell.length_a   1.000
_cell.length_b   1.000
_cell.length_c   1.000
_cell.angle_alpha   90.00
_cell.angle_beta   90.00
_cell.angle_gamma   90.00
#
_symmetry.space_group_name_H-M   'P 1'
#
loop_
_entity.id
_entity.type
_entity.pdbx_description
1 polymer ?
#
loop_
_entity_poly.entity_id
_entity_poly.type
_entity_poly.pdbx_seq_one_letter_code
_entity_poly.pdbx_strand_id
1 'polypeptide(L)'
;MPEYASHFLMIMVSISRSYKETCDSFFSSNIKACDNTTKLVSHLWIQKHDLVDYLKQSHNWVRREYENKSKKSSTDELKRYTQEADKLFENLEGNDFRVTSVSDINQLRCLAHLLESMEWIGKKLNEISNPESNQYLVPKLNTSKIDNNNLPLALVETLQQLGKDFLDISDSILLYLYLEIRAQSIYYLLPGFESAIGNTTEPKVLDLNQSVSALHEAMLNAISKSKAHYIFEGLGEVISKSLVNQTRSIEIVDEIAIRKIIRDITMLKYNITAMLGASQVTLEKTVHYYELLLCTPKEILEEILEKGAEYSETEYMNLLQIVHRSNKNTEETVSLQNDLKRLSDILSQIKPIHL
;
A
#
# COMPACT_ATOMS: atom_id res chain seq x y z
N MET A 1 -42.27 -16.18 -25.36
CA MET A 1 -41.17 -15.74 -24.47
C MET A 1 -39.91 -16.59 -24.58
N PRO A 2 -39.95 -17.95 -24.66
CA PRO A 2 -38.75 -18.78 -24.81
C PRO A 2 -37.97 -18.56 -26.12
N GLU A 3 -38.68 -18.27 -27.22
CA GLU A 3 -38.11 -18.13 -28.58
C GLU A 3 -37.07 -17.00 -28.72
N TYR A 4 -37.15 -15.95 -27.90
CA TYR A 4 -36.22 -14.81 -27.98
C TYR A 4 -35.06 -14.89 -26.99
N ALA A 5 -34.98 -15.92 -26.17
CA ALA A 5 -33.99 -15.97 -25.10
C ALA A 5 -32.55 -16.03 -25.58
N SER A 6 -32.27 -16.77 -26.66
CA SER A 6 -30.94 -16.78 -27.26
C SER A 6 -30.56 -15.38 -27.77
N HIS A 7 -31.52 -14.61 -28.28
CA HIS A 7 -31.31 -13.23 -28.72
C HIS A 7 -31.02 -12.29 -27.54
N PHE A 8 -31.76 -12.41 -26.43
CA PHE A 8 -31.46 -11.67 -25.20
C PHE A 8 -30.09 -12.01 -24.62
N LEU A 9 -29.69 -13.28 -24.58
CA LEU A 9 -28.35 -13.69 -24.14
C LEU A 9 -27.24 -13.12 -25.03
N MET A 10 -27.44 -13.09 -26.35
CA MET A 10 -26.50 -12.44 -27.27
C MET A 10 -26.37 -10.93 -26.99
N ILE A 11 -27.48 -10.24 -26.75
CA ILE A 11 -27.47 -8.80 -26.38
C ILE A 11 -26.72 -8.59 -25.06
N MET A 12 -26.99 -9.41 -24.03
CA MET A 12 -26.29 -9.33 -22.75
C MET A 12 -24.78 -9.52 -22.93
N VAL A 13 -24.35 -10.56 -23.65
CA VAL A 13 -22.93 -10.79 -23.94
C VAL A 13 -22.30 -9.60 -24.68
N SER A 14 -22.98 -9.06 -25.70
CA SER A 14 -22.47 -7.94 -26.50
C SER A 14 -22.31 -6.67 -25.65
N ILE A 15 -23.31 -6.33 -24.84
CA ILE A 15 -23.28 -5.14 -23.98
C ILE A 15 -22.20 -5.32 -22.90
N SER A 16 -22.15 -6.48 -22.25
CA SER A 16 -21.14 -6.78 -21.23
C SER A 16 -19.72 -6.70 -21.79
N ARG A 17 -19.48 -7.18 -23.02
CA ARG A 17 -18.16 -7.08 -23.66
C ARG A 17 -17.76 -5.63 -23.93
N SER A 18 -18.66 -4.84 -24.54
CA SER A 18 -18.40 -3.42 -24.81
C SER A 18 -18.18 -2.61 -23.53
N TYR A 19 -18.95 -2.92 -22.49
CA TYR A 19 -18.77 -2.29 -21.19
C TYR A 19 -17.42 -2.65 -20.55
N LYS A 20 -17.01 -3.93 -20.58
CA LYS A 20 -15.69 -4.36 -20.13
C LYS A 20 -14.57 -3.57 -20.83
N GLU A 21 -14.60 -3.48 -22.15
CA GLU A 21 -13.60 -2.73 -22.94
C GLU A 21 -13.54 -1.25 -22.53
N THR A 22 -14.69 -0.65 -22.24
CA THR A 22 -14.78 0.74 -21.76
C THR A 22 -14.15 0.87 -20.38
N CYS A 23 -14.40 -0.07 -19.47
CA CYS A 23 -13.83 -0.09 -18.13
C CYS A 23 -12.32 -0.32 -18.13
N ASP A 24 -11.82 -1.25 -18.96
CA ASP A 24 -10.40 -1.50 -19.15
C ASP A 24 -9.67 -0.27 -19.69
N SER A 25 -10.29 0.42 -20.67
CA SER A 25 -9.78 1.66 -21.23
C SER A 25 -9.76 2.77 -20.18
N PHE A 26 -10.83 2.93 -19.40
CA PHE A 26 -10.91 3.91 -18.32
C PHE A 26 -9.84 3.66 -17.26
N PHE A 27 -9.71 2.42 -16.77
CA PHE A 27 -8.70 2.04 -15.79
C PHE A 27 -7.30 2.32 -16.34
N SER A 28 -6.98 1.80 -17.52
CA SER A 28 -5.68 2.00 -18.16
C SER A 28 -5.33 3.48 -18.38
N SER A 29 -6.31 4.30 -18.74
CA SER A 29 -6.11 5.73 -18.97
C SER A 29 -5.83 6.49 -17.67
N ASN A 30 -6.54 6.16 -16.58
CA ASN A 30 -6.33 6.79 -15.28
C ASN A 30 -4.98 6.40 -14.65
N ILE A 31 -4.53 5.15 -14.82
CA ILE A 31 -3.21 4.73 -14.33
C ILE A 31 -2.07 5.34 -15.19
N LYS A 32 -2.34 5.72 -16.45
CA LYS A 32 -1.35 6.32 -17.37
C LYS A 32 -1.30 7.86 -17.32
N ALA A 33 -2.16 8.52 -16.53
CA ALA A 33 -2.45 9.95 -16.66
C ALA A 33 -1.34 10.92 -16.16
N CYS A 34 -0.08 10.49 -16.05
CA CYS A 34 1.05 11.39 -15.91
C CYS A 34 1.90 11.33 -17.19
N ASP A 35 2.42 12.49 -17.61
CA ASP A 35 3.12 12.70 -18.88
C ASP A 35 4.09 11.56 -19.23
N ASN A 36 4.40 11.37 -20.52
CA ASN A 36 5.32 10.33 -21.02
C ASN A 36 6.71 10.32 -20.34
N THR A 37 7.05 11.36 -19.58
CA THR A 37 8.29 11.55 -18.83
C THR A 37 8.19 11.23 -17.33
N THR A 38 6.98 11.09 -16.76
CA THR A 38 6.75 11.00 -15.30
C THR A 38 5.74 9.90 -14.96
N LYS A 39 6.18 8.64 -14.95
CA LYS A 39 5.30 7.54 -14.53
C LYS A 39 5.09 7.53 -13.02
N LEU A 40 3.84 7.40 -12.58
CA LEU A 40 3.50 7.18 -11.17
C LEU A 40 4.15 5.88 -10.67
N VAL A 41 4.59 5.85 -9.41
CA VAL A 41 5.19 4.65 -8.83
C VAL A 41 4.20 3.49 -8.73
N SER A 42 2.96 3.78 -8.36
CA SER A 42 1.87 2.80 -8.35
C SER A 42 1.64 2.16 -9.72
N HIS A 43 1.72 2.93 -10.80
CA HIS A 43 1.66 2.44 -12.18
C HIS A 43 2.79 1.47 -12.50
N LEU A 44 3.99 1.73 -11.99
CA LEU A 44 5.14 0.87 -12.20
C LEU A 44 5.01 -0.42 -11.36
N TRP A 45 4.58 -0.31 -10.11
CA TRP A 45 4.37 -1.46 -9.24
C TRP A 45 3.27 -2.40 -9.75
N ILE A 46 2.15 -1.87 -10.24
CA ILE A 46 1.06 -2.72 -10.76
C ILE A 46 1.45 -3.48 -12.04
N GLN A 47 2.48 -3.04 -12.76
CA GLN A 47 3.03 -3.74 -13.93
C GLN A 47 4.05 -4.83 -13.57
N LYS A 48 4.57 -4.84 -12.34
CA LYS A 48 5.53 -5.84 -11.87
C LYS A 48 4.78 -7.09 -11.40
N HIS A 49 4.70 -8.09 -12.29
CA HIS A 49 3.96 -9.33 -12.03
C HIS A 49 4.42 -10.06 -10.77
N ASP A 50 5.73 -10.11 -10.51
CA ASP A 50 6.34 -10.70 -9.32
C ASP A 50 5.91 -10.01 -8.02
N LEU A 51 5.86 -8.67 -8.01
CA LEU A 51 5.35 -7.89 -6.89
C LEU A 51 3.85 -8.10 -6.70
N VAL A 52 3.06 -8.02 -7.78
CA VAL A 52 1.61 -8.23 -7.76
C VAL A 52 1.25 -9.62 -7.25
N ASP A 53 1.92 -10.65 -7.74
CA ASP A 53 1.70 -12.03 -7.33
C ASP A 53 2.07 -12.23 -5.86
N TYR A 54 3.19 -11.66 -5.41
CA TYR A 54 3.55 -11.67 -4.00
C TYR A 54 2.47 -11.02 -3.13
N LEU A 55 1.99 -9.83 -3.51
CA LEU A 55 0.97 -9.10 -2.74
C LEU A 55 -0.37 -9.85 -2.70
N LYS A 56 -0.79 -10.42 -3.83
CA LYS A 56 -2.01 -11.25 -3.92
C LYS A 56 -1.91 -12.55 -3.10
N GLN A 57 -0.72 -13.13 -2.98
CA GLN A 57 -0.48 -14.34 -2.19
C GLN A 57 -0.32 -14.05 -0.68
N SER A 58 0.33 -12.94 -0.33
CA SER A 58 0.62 -12.57 1.06
C SER A 58 -0.58 -12.00 1.80
N HIS A 59 -1.46 -11.30 1.08
CA HIS A 59 -2.65 -10.70 1.65
C HIS A 59 -3.81 -11.68 1.72
N ASN A 60 -4.65 -11.54 2.75
CA ASN A 60 -6.01 -12.05 2.71
C ASN A 60 -6.79 -11.22 1.67
N TRP A 61 -6.48 -11.43 0.38
CA TRP A 61 -7.12 -10.75 -0.72
C TRP A 61 -8.64 -10.76 -0.51
N VAL A 62 -9.25 -9.58 -0.63
CA VAL A 62 -10.64 -9.23 -0.22
C VAL A 62 -11.71 -10.24 -0.65
N ARG A 63 -11.42 -11.07 -1.65
CA ARG A 63 -12.32 -12.09 -2.16
C ARG A 63 -12.46 -13.32 -1.25
N ARG A 64 -11.67 -13.45 -0.20
CA ARG A 64 -12.02 -14.36 0.90
C ARG A 64 -12.98 -13.63 1.83
N GLU A 65 -14.26 -13.81 1.52
CA GLU A 65 -15.35 -13.56 2.45
C GLU A 65 -14.96 -14.02 3.85
N TYR A 66 -15.43 -13.26 4.84
CA TYR A 66 -15.19 -13.29 6.27
C TYR A 66 -15.51 -14.63 6.98
N GLU A 67 -15.23 -15.78 6.39
CA GLU A 67 -15.58 -17.09 6.93
C GLU A 67 -14.49 -17.78 7.74
N ASN A 68 -13.29 -17.21 7.88
CA ASN A 68 -12.36 -17.71 8.89
C ASN A 68 -11.57 -16.57 9.52
N LYS A 69 -12.23 -15.88 10.48
CA LYS A 69 -11.53 -15.28 11.63
C LYS A 69 -10.90 -16.41 12.48
N SER A 70 -9.99 -17.18 11.90
CA SER A 70 -8.95 -17.81 12.71
C SER A 70 -8.12 -16.64 13.23
N LYS A 71 -7.97 -16.56 14.56
CA LYS A 71 -7.18 -15.56 15.27
C LYS A 71 -5.75 -15.57 14.71
N LYS A 72 -5.46 -14.79 13.67
CA LYS A 72 -4.07 -14.50 13.29
C LYS A 72 -3.50 -13.60 14.39
N SER A 73 -2.31 -13.94 14.87
CA SER A 73 -1.62 -13.15 15.89
C SER A 73 -1.23 -11.81 15.29
N SER A 74 -1.47 -10.70 16.00
CA SER A 74 -1.10 -9.34 15.55
C SER A 74 0.39 -9.22 15.16
N THR A 75 1.24 -10.07 15.76
CA THR A 75 2.67 -10.17 15.43
C THR A 75 2.94 -10.72 14.03
N ASP A 76 2.19 -11.72 13.58
CA ASP A 76 2.34 -12.28 12.23
C ASP A 76 1.88 -11.28 11.16
N GLU A 77 0.96 -10.38 11.49
CA GLU A 77 0.49 -9.34 10.57
C GLU A 77 1.53 -8.25 10.40
N LEU A 78 2.09 -7.81 11.51
CA LEU A 78 3.17 -6.84 11.53
C LEU A 78 4.36 -7.30 10.68
N LYS A 79 4.84 -8.54 10.88
CA LYS A 79 5.94 -9.10 10.08
C LYS A 79 5.66 -9.06 8.58
N ARG A 80 4.42 -9.33 8.16
CA ARG A 80 4.03 -9.29 6.74
C ARG A 80 4.08 -7.88 6.19
N TYR A 81 3.51 -6.90 6.89
CA TYR A 81 3.56 -5.50 6.48
C TYR A 81 5.00 -4.96 6.43
N THR A 82 5.87 -5.41 7.35
CA THR A 82 7.30 -5.09 7.29
C THR A 82 7.95 -5.66 6.02
N GLN A 83 7.77 -6.95 5.72
CA GLN A 83 8.32 -7.58 4.51
C GLN A 83 7.78 -6.96 3.22
N GLU A 84 6.53 -6.55 3.23
CA GLU A 84 5.90 -5.85 2.12
C GLU A 84 6.55 -4.48 1.90
N ALA A 85 6.70 -3.68 2.96
CA ALA A 85 7.40 -2.41 2.91
C ALA A 85 8.83 -2.61 2.37
N ASP A 86 9.57 -3.61 2.87
CA ASP A 86 10.91 -3.95 2.38
C ASP A 86 10.93 -4.15 0.86
N LYS A 87 10.03 -4.98 0.33
CA LYS A 87 9.93 -5.22 -1.11
C LYS A 87 9.56 -3.99 -1.90
N LEU A 88 8.67 -3.13 -1.41
CA LEU A 88 8.31 -1.89 -2.09
C LEU A 88 9.52 -0.97 -2.22
N PHE A 89 10.34 -0.87 -1.17
CA PHE A 89 11.57 -0.08 -1.17
C PHE A 89 12.69 -0.69 -2.02
N GLU A 90 12.91 -2.00 -1.99
CA GLU A 90 13.83 -2.69 -2.92
C GLU A 90 13.45 -2.37 -4.38
N ASN A 91 12.14 -2.33 -4.64
CA ASN A 91 11.63 -1.99 -5.95
C ASN A 91 11.82 -0.52 -6.34
N LEU A 92 12.16 0.38 -5.42
CA LEU A 92 12.47 1.80 -5.66
C LEU A 92 13.97 2.06 -5.85
N GLU A 93 14.84 1.30 -5.19
CA GLU A 93 16.30 1.51 -5.24
C GLU A 93 16.93 1.11 -6.60
N GLY A 94 16.22 0.32 -7.42
CA GLY A 94 16.76 -0.28 -8.64
C GLY A 94 16.44 0.37 -10.00
N ASN A 95 15.56 1.38 -10.08
CA ASN A 95 15.32 2.11 -11.34
C ASN A 95 15.45 3.63 -11.15
N ASP A 96 15.56 4.40 -12.24
CA ASP A 96 15.44 5.87 -12.29
C ASP A 96 14.00 6.32 -11.89
N PHE A 97 13.54 5.92 -10.71
CA PHE A 97 12.26 6.31 -10.16
C PHE A 97 12.33 7.76 -9.72
N ARG A 98 11.72 8.63 -10.51
CA ARG A 98 11.31 9.95 -10.03
C ARG A 98 9.83 9.86 -9.71
N VAL A 99 9.48 9.73 -8.43
CA VAL A 99 8.11 9.93 -7.93
C VAL A 99 7.80 11.42 -8.04
N THR A 100 7.51 11.90 -9.24
CA THR A 100 7.31 13.34 -9.48
C THR A 100 5.91 13.81 -9.16
N SER A 101 4.97 12.89 -9.00
CA SER A 101 3.56 13.18 -8.81
C SER A 101 2.87 12.02 -8.10
N VAL A 102 1.72 12.35 -7.55
CA VAL A 102 0.74 11.42 -6.98
C VAL A 102 -0.57 11.53 -7.75
N SER A 103 -1.39 10.50 -7.72
CA SER A 103 -2.71 10.51 -8.34
C SER A 103 -3.64 11.51 -7.65
N ASP A 104 -4.53 12.14 -8.43
CA ASP A 104 -5.55 13.04 -7.88
C ASP A 104 -6.62 12.27 -7.10
N ILE A 105 -7.07 12.83 -5.98
CA ILE A 105 -8.08 12.21 -5.12
C ILE A 105 -9.39 11.90 -5.84
N ASN A 106 -9.80 12.73 -6.82
CA ASN A 106 -11.02 12.48 -7.58
C ASN A 106 -10.84 11.33 -8.56
N GLN A 107 -9.65 11.19 -9.17
CA GLN A 107 -9.33 10.04 -10.02
C GLN A 107 -9.41 8.74 -9.21
N LEU A 108 -8.82 8.73 -8.01
CA LEU A 108 -8.88 7.58 -7.11
C LEU A 108 -10.31 7.26 -6.67
N ARG A 109 -11.13 8.29 -6.39
CA ARG A 109 -12.55 8.11 -6.10
C ARG A 109 -13.33 7.53 -7.30
N CYS A 110 -13.05 7.98 -8.52
CA CYS A 110 -13.66 7.41 -9.72
C CYS A 110 -13.28 5.95 -9.91
N LEU A 111 -12.01 5.59 -9.67
CA LEU A 111 -11.56 4.19 -9.67
C LEU A 111 -12.26 3.37 -8.59
N ALA A 112 -12.42 3.91 -7.38
CA ALA A 112 -13.14 3.24 -6.29
C ALA A 112 -14.63 2.97 -6.65
N HIS A 113 -15.32 3.89 -7.32
CA HIS A 113 -16.67 3.63 -7.83
C HIS A 113 -16.69 2.59 -8.97
N LEU A 114 -15.69 2.62 -9.84
CA LEU A 114 -15.55 1.63 -10.90
C LEU A 114 -15.35 0.23 -10.30
N LEU A 115 -14.54 0.10 -9.25
CA LEU A 115 -14.32 -1.14 -8.51
C LEU A 115 -15.65 -1.74 -8.03
N GLU A 116 -16.49 -0.99 -7.31
CA GLU A 116 -17.79 -1.51 -6.84
C GLU A 116 -18.70 -1.90 -8.01
N SER A 117 -18.66 -1.14 -9.10
CA SER A 117 -19.47 -1.42 -10.30
C SER A 117 -19.03 -2.71 -10.99
N MET A 118 -17.71 -2.93 -11.12
CA MET A 118 -17.14 -4.15 -11.73
C MET A 118 -17.44 -5.37 -10.86
N GLU A 119 -17.30 -5.23 -9.55
CA GLU A 119 -17.61 -6.32 -8.63
C GLU A 119 -19.09 -6.71 -8.68
N TRP A 120 -19.98 -5.72 -8.65
CA TRP A 120 -21.41 -5.96 -8.69
C TRP A 120 -21.83 -6.64 -10.00
N ILE A 121 -21.39 -6.12 -11.16
CA ILE A 121 -21.72 -6.71 -12.46
C ILE A 121 -21.14 -8.12 -12.58
N GLY A 122 -19.88 -8.31 -12.20
CA GLY A 122 -19.23 -9.62 -12.25
C GLY A 122 -19.95 -10.66 -11.40
N LYS A 123 -20.33 -10.30 -10.16
CA LYS A 123 -21.16 -11.16 -9.29
C LYS A 123 -22.50 -11.47 -9.91
N LYS A 124 -23.21 -10.48 -10.46
CA LYS A 124 -24.51 -10.69 -11.09
C LYS A 124 -24.44 -11.57 -12.34
N LEU A 125 -23.43 -11.38 -13.20
CA LEU A 125 -23.21 -12.24 -14.36
C LEU A 125 -22.95 -13.69 -13.95
N ASN A 126 -22.18 -13.92 -12.88
CA ASN A 126 -21.95 -15.26 -12.34
C ASN A 126 -23.22 -15.86 -11.70
N GLU A 127 -24.00 -15.07 -10.96
CA GLU A 127 -25.26 -15.53 -10.36
C GLU A 127 -26.28 -15.99 -11.41
N ILE A 128 -26.43 -15.26 -12.53
CA ILE A 128 -27.42 -15.59 -13.57
C ILE A 128 -26.96 -16.72 -14.50
N SER A 129 -25.66 -16.98 -14.55
CA SER A 129 -25.05 -18.01 -15.40
C SER A 129 -24.64 -19.28 -14.64
N ASN A 130 -24.71 -19.29 -13.30
CA ASN A 130 -24.40 -20.45 -12.48
C ASN A 130 -25.58 -21.43 -12.41
N PRO A 131 -25.42 -22.70 -12.80
CA PRO A 131 -26.49 -23.70 -12.76
C PRO A 131 -27.10 -23.98 -11.40
N GLU A 132 -26.34 -23.77 -10.32
CA GLU A 132 -26.78 -24.01 -8.94
C GLU A 132 -27.51 -22.80 -8.33
N SER A 133 -27.56 -21.67 -9.04
CA SER A 133 -28.20 -20.45 -8.57
C SER A 133 -29.71 -20.48 -8.76
N ASN A 134 -30.45 -19.99 -7.76
CA ASN A 134 -31.90 -19.76 -7.89
C ASN A 134 -32.26 -18.74 -8.99
N GLN A 135 -31.29 -17.95 -9.44
CA GLN A 135 -31.43 -16.95 -10.51
C GLN A 135 -30.93 -17.45 -11.87
N TYR A 136 -30.60 -18.74 -11.99
CA TYR A 136 -30.07 -19.32 -13.21
C TYR A 136 -31.03 -19.17 -14.40
N LEU A 137 -30.54 -18.60 -15.49
CA LEU A 137 -31.36 -18.25 -16.65
C LEU A 137 -31.70 -19.47 -17.54
N VAL A 138 -30.82 -20.46 -17.64
CA VAL A 138 -30.87 -21.53 -18.66
C VAL A 138 -31.92 -22.63 -18.46
N PRO A 139 -32.32 -23.08 -17.25
CA PRO A 139 -33.30 -24.15 -17.09
C PRO A 139 -34.69 -23.70 -17.57
N LYS A 140 -34.92 -22.38 -17.62
CA LYS A 140 -36.15 -21.77 -18.13
C LYS A 140 -36.19 -21.67 -19.67
N LEU A 141 -35.07 -21.94 -20.34
CA LEU A 141 -34.92 -21.80 -21.79
C LEU A 141 -34.98 -23.14 -22.52
N ASN A 142 -34.56 -24.23 -21.88
CA ASN A 142 -34.56 -25.58 -22.46
C ASN A 142 -35.94 -26.30 -22.44
N THR A 143 -37.05 -25.57 -22.45
CA THR A 143 -38.41 -26.17 -22.42
C THR A 143 -38.94 -26.57 -23.80
N SER A 144 -38.28 -26.18 -24.90
CA SER A 144 -38.62 -26.68 -26.24
C SER A 144 -37.59 -27.70 -26.71
N LYS A 145 -37.95 -28.98 -26.60
CA LYS A 145 -37.34 -30.07 -27.37
C LYS A 145 -37.41 -29.68 -28.84
N ILE A 146 -36.31 -29.33 -29.51
CA ILE A 146 -36.09 -29.54 -30.97
C ILE A 146 -34.68 -29.12 -31.43
N ASP A 147 -33.97 -28.18 -30.82
CA ASP A 147 -32.69 -27.73 -31.42
C ASP A 147 -31.43 -28.28 -30.74
N ASN A 148 -30.67 -29.07 -31.51
CA ASN A 148 -29.28 -29.49 -31.29
C ASN A 148 -28.28 -28.31 -31.33
N ASN A 149 -28.65 -27.15 -30.80
CA ASN A 149 -27.80 -25.96 -30.80
C ASN A 149 -27.27 -25.73 -29.39
N ASN A 150 -26.00 -26.08 -29.15
CA ASN A 150 -25.25 -25.75 -27.93
C ASN A 150 -25.05 -24.22 -27.72
N LEU A 151 -25.64 -23.38 -28.59
CA LEU A 151 -25.49 -21.92 -28.59
C LEU A 151 -25.89 -21.26 -27.26
N PRO A 152 -27.01 -21.63 -26.59
CA PRO A 152 -27.34 -21.05 -25.29
C PRO A 152 -26.30 -21.40 -24.22
N LEU A 153 -25.71 -22.60 -24.28
CA LEU A 153 -24.67 -23.03 -23.35
C LEU A 153 -23.36 -22.27 -23.56
N ALA A 154 -22.92 -22.11 -24.81
CA ALA A 154 -21.73 -21.33 -25.15
C ALA A 154 -21.85 -19.85 -24.76
N LEU A 155 -23.04 -19.26 -24.90
CA LEU A 155 -23.31 -17.89 -24.44
C LEU A 155 -23.24 -17.77 -22.91
N VAL A 156 -23.70 -18.80 -22.19
CA VAL A 156 -23.64 -18.84 -20.72
C VAL A 156 -22.21 -19.00 -20.22
N GLU A 157 -21.40 -19.86 -20.84
CA GLU A 157 -19.96 -19.95 -20.57
C GLU A 157 -19.26 -18.61 -20.84
N THR A 158 -19.64 -17.92 -21.91
CA THR A 158 -19.13 -16.57 -22.21
C THR A 158 -19.51 -15.56 -21.12
N LEU A 159 -20.75 -15.60 -20.60
CA LEU A 159 -21.18 -14.75 -19.49
C LEU A 159 -20.43 -15.06 -18.19
N GLN A 160 -20.16 -16.34 -17.90
CA GLN A 160 -19.33 -16.73 -16.76
C GLN A 160 -17.90 -16.20 -16.90
N GLN A 161 -17.32 -16.29 -18.10
CA GLN A 161 -15.99 -15.75 -18.35
C GLN A 161 -15.97 -14.22 -18.18
N LEU A 162 -16.95 -13.52 -18.76
CA LEU A 162 -17.09 -12.06 -18.57
C LEU A 162 -17.27 -11.71 -17.09
N GLY A 163 -18.05 -12.50 -16.35
CA GLY A 163 -18.22 -12.33 -14.91
C GLY A 163 -16.90 -12.43 -14.14
N LYS A 164 -16.04 -13.39 -14.50
CA LYS A 164 -14.68 -13.50 -13.94
C LYS A 164 -13.82 -12.30 -14.34
N ASP A 165 -13.82 -11.93 -15.61
CA ASP A 165 -13.03 -10.81 -16.13
C ASP A 165 -13.36 -9.49 -15.40
N PHE A 166 -14.64 -9.19 -15.16
CA PHE A 166 -15.04 -8.00 -14.40
C PHE A 166 -14.50 -8.04 -12.96
N LEU A 167 -14.54 -9.21 -12.32
CA LEU A 167 -14.01 -9.35 -10.97
C LEU A 167 -12.49 -9.20 -10.94
N ASP A 168 -11.79 -9.64 -11.99
CA ASP A 168 -10.34 -9.46 -12.11
C ASP A 168 -9.96 -7.98 -12.33
N ILE A 169 -10.78 -7.21 -13.06
CA ILE A 169 -10.62 -5.75 -13.19
C ILE A 169 -10.85 -5.09 -11.84
N SER A 170 -11.94 -5.42 -11.14
CA SER A 170 -12.22 -4.93 -9.79
C SER A 170 -11.04 -5.20 -8.86
N ASP A 171 -10.51 -6.42 -8.92
CA ASP A 171 -9.41 -6.84 -8.09
C ASP A 171 -8.13 -6.03 -8.41
N SER A 172 -7.87 -5.80 -9.69
CA SER A 172 -6.72 -4.97 -10.12
C SER A 172 -6.85 -3.51 -9.67
N ILE A 173 -8.05 -2.94 -9.70
CA ILE A 173 -8.30 -1.57 -9.20
C ILE A 173 -8.07 -1.50 -7.69
N LEU A 174 -8.56 -2.48 -6.92
CA LEU A 174 -8.35 -2.51 -5.47
C LEU A 174 -6.87 -2.52 -5.11
N LEU A 175 -6.08 -3.36 -5.81
CA LEU A 175 -4.64 -3.44 -5.61
C LEU A 175 -3.94 -2.12 -6.03
N TYR A 176 -4.41 -1.49 -7.11
CA TYR A 176 -3.88 -0.19 -7.51
C TYR A 176 -4.11 0.89 -6.44
N LEU A 177 -5.33 0.99 -5.89
CA LEU A 177 -5.63 1.94 -4.79
C LEU A 177 -4.75 1.70 -3.57
N TYR A 178 -4.57 0.43 -3.20
CA TYR A 178 -3.70 0.00 -2.11
C TYR A 178 -2.24 0.42 -2.31
N LEU A 179 -1.72 0.22 -3.53
CA LEU A 179 -0.35 0.62 -3.91
C LEU A 179 -0.20 2.14 -4.01
N GLU A 180 -1.22 2.83 -4.50
CA GLU A 180 -1.20 4.28 -4.62
C GLU A 180 -1.07 4.96 -3.25
N ILE A 181 -1.85 4.55 -2.24
CA ILE A 181 -1.77 5.14 -0.89
C ILE A 181 -0.34 5.02 -0.33
N ARG A 182 0.34 3.90 -0.58
CA ARG A 182 1.74 3.69 -0.18
C ARG A 182 2.68 4.59 -0.98
N ALA A 183 2.51 4.67 -2.29
CA ALA A 183 3.30 5.56 -3.14
C ALA A 183 3.17 7.02 -2.71
N GLN A 184 1.95 7.47 -2.34
CA GLN A 184 1.73 8.82 -1.82
C GLN A 184 2.44 9.04 -0.48
N SER A 185 2.41 8.06 0.43
CA SER A 185 3.14 8.16 1.69
C SER A 185 4.64 8.35 1.49
N ILE A 186 5.22 7.62 0.54
CA ILE A 186 6.65 7.75 0.18
C ILE A 186 6.91 9.12 -0.45
N TYR A 187 6.05 9.60 -1.34
CA TYR A 187 6.17 10.90 -2.00
C TYR A 187 6.31 12.06 -1.00
N TYR A 188 5.46 12.11 0.03
CA TYR A 188 5.52 13.19 1.03
C TYR A 188 6.75 13.14 1.95
N LEU A 189 7.41 11.97 2.07
CA LEU A 189 8.38 11.71 3.13
C LEU A 189 9.83 11.67 2.66
N LEU A 190 10.12 11.41 1.39
CA LEU A 190 11.50 11.33 0.93
C LEU A 190 12.03 12.68 0.41
N PRO A 191 13.28 13.07 0.73
CA PRO A 191 13.89 14.30 0.24
C PRO A 191 14.22 14.18 -1.25
N GLY A 192 13.82 15.19 -2.04
CA GLY A 192 14.15 15.27 -3.48
C GLY A 192 13.01 14.95 -4.45
N PHE A 193 11.83 14.57 -3.96
CA PHE A 193 10.67 14.34 -4.84
C PHE A 193 9.99 15.64 -5.32
N GLU A 194 10.31 16.79 -4.71
CA GLU A 194 9.76 18.11 -5.06
C GLU A 194 10.79 19.22 -5.37
N SER A 195 12.10 18.95 -5.38
CA SER A 195 13.06 20.05 -5.52
C SER A 195 13.28 20.47 -6.98
N ALA A 196 12.26 21.10 -7.56
CA ALA A 196 12.44 22.05 -8.66
C ALA A 196 12.51 23.51 -8.16
N ILE A 197 12.05 23.82 -6.94
CA ILE A 197 11.88 25.23 -6.50
C ILE A 197 12.24 25.50 -5.02
N GLY A 198 12.65 24.52 -4.20
CA GLY A 198 12.93 24.81 -2.78
C GLY A 198 13.88 23.83 -2.10
N ASN A 199 14.80 24.39 -1.32
CA ASN A 199 15.78 23.69 -0.47
C ASN A 199 15.15 23.01 0.76
N THR A 200 13.90 22.53 0.71
CA THR A 200 13.28 21.87 1.85
C THR A 200 13.62 20.38 1.83
N THR A 201 14.65 19.99 2.59
CA THR A 201 15.06 18.61 2.88
C THR A 201 14.20 17.93 3.97
N GLU A 202 13.26 18.67 4.58
CA GLU A 202 12.37 18.16 5.64
C GLU A 202 11.24 17.28 5.08
N PRO A 203 10.85 16.20 5.80
CA PRO A 203 9.74 15.35 5.41
C PRO A 203 8.40 16.07 5.69
N LYS A 204 7.46 16.00 4.75
CA LYS A 204 6.16 16.68 4.85
C LYS A 204 5.12 15.85 5.59
N VAL A 205 5.42 15.49 6.83
CA VAL A 205 4.60 14.57 7.64
C VAL A 205 3.19 15.12 7.89
N LEU A 206 3.07 16.44 8.10
CA LEU A 206 1.77 17.09 8.30
C LEU A 206 0.89 17.05 7.04
N ASP A 207 1.48 17.31 5.87
CA ASP A 207 0.76 17.28 4.58
C ASP A 207 0.32 15.85 4.26
N LEU A 208 1.18 14.86 4.53
CA LEU A 208 0.80 13.45 4.45
C LEU A 208 -0.40 13.14 5.35
N ASN A 209 -0.40 13.62 6.59
CA ASN A 209 -1.49 13.38 7.52
C ASN A 209 -2.83 13.92 6.99
N GLN A 210 -2.82 15.12 6.42
CA GLN A 210 -4.01 15.70 5.78
C GLN A 210 -4.46 14.90 4.56
N SER A 211 -3.52 14.50 3.71
CA SER A 211 -3.80 13.69 2.51
C SER A 211 -4.40 12.33 2.88
N VAL A 212 -3.81 11.63 3.85
CA VAL A 212 -4.30 10.32 4.35
C VAL A 212 -5.72 10.44 4.90
N SER A 213 -6.02 11.49 5.68
CA SER A 213 -7.39 11.75 6.16
C SER A 213 -8.38 11.97 5.01
N ALA A 214 -8.02 12.83 4.05
CA ALA A 214 -8.90 13.15 2.93
C ALA A 214 -9.16 11.91 2.05
N LEU A 215 -8.11 11.13 1.76
CA LEU A 215 -8.23 9.88 1.00
C LEU A 215 -9.11 8.88 1.75
N HIS A 216 -8.93 8.71 3.06
CA HIS A 216 -9.72 7.76 3.82
C HIS A 216 -11.21 8.13 3.81
N GLU A 217 -11.55 9.41 3.96
CA GLU A 217 -12.92 9.88 3.82
C GLU A 217 -13.48 9.65 2.41
N ALA A 218 -12.70 9.98 1.37
CA ALA A 218 -13.10 9.74 -0.01
C ALA A 218 -13.36 8.26 -0.30
N MET A 219 -12.53 7.37 0.24
CA MET A 219 -12.67 5.92 0.07
C MET A 219 -13.86 5.37 0.84
N LEU A 220 -14.10 5.80 2.09
CA LEU A 220 -15.30 5.41 2.85
C LEU A 220 -16.62 5.80 2.17
N ASN A 221 -16.61 6.86 1.36
CA ASN A 221 -17.76 7.30 0.58
C ASN A 221 -17.90 6.59 -0.77
N ALA A 222 -16.87 5.86 -1.22
CA ALA A 222 -16.85 5.25 -2.55
C ALA A 222 -16.93 3.72 -2.54
N ILE A 223 -16.37 3.07 -1.52
CA ILE A 223 -16.26 1.61 -1.39
C ILE A 223 -16.71 1.14 0.00
N SER A 224 -16.97 -0.16 0.13
CA SER A 224 -17.32 -0.74 1.44
C SER A 224 -16.24 -0.47 2.52
N LYS A 225 -16.67 -0.33 3.79
CA LYS A 225 -15.76 -0.10 4.93
C LYS A 225 -14.64 -1.14 5.04
N SER A 226 -14.91 -2.40 4.69
CA SER A 226 -13.91 -3.48 4.70
C SER A 226 -12.78 -3.22 3.69
N LYS A 227 -13.14 -2.86 2.44
CA LYS A 227 -12.16 -2.52 1.41
C LYS A 227 -11.43 -1.22 1.74
N ALA A 228 -12.13 -0.22 2.25
CA ALA A 228 -11.52 1.02 2.71
C ALA A 228 -10.52 0.74 3.86
N HIS A 229 -10.84 -0.15 4.79
CA HIS A 229 -9.91 -0.54 5.84
C HIS A 229 -8.67 -1.24 5.24
N TYR A 230 -8.88 -2.23 4.37
CA TYR A 230 -7.83 -3.00 3.71
C TYR A 230 -6.79 -2.12 2.98
N ILE A 231 -7.23 -1.11 2.22
CA ILE A 231 -6.29 -0.27 1.45
C ILE A 231 -5.34 0.57 2.32
N PHE A 232 -5.69 0.81 3.59
CA PHE A 232 -4.87 1.56 4.56
C PHE A 232 -4.14 0.66 5.58
N GLU A 233 -4.42 -0.64 5.64
CA GLU A 233 -3.64 -1.57 6.47
C GLU A 233 -2.17 -1.58 6.06
N GLY A 234 -1.24 -1.78 7.00
CA GLY A 234 0.21 -1.82 6.74
C GLY A 234 0.85 -0.47 6.38
N LEU A 235 0.06 0.62 6.32
CA LEU A 235 0.57 1.94 5.95
C LEU A 235 1.60 2.49 6.96
N GLY A 236 1.45 2.15 8.23
CA GLY A 236 2.38 2.55 9.30
C GLY A 236 3.81 2.06 9.04
N GLU A 237 3.98 0.86 8.50
CA GLU A 237 5.28 0.25 8.20
C GLU A 237 5.97 0.99 7.04
N VAL A 238 5.23 1.34 5.99
CA VAL A 238 5.75 2.11 4.85
C VAL A 238 6.18 3.51 5.27
N ILE A 239 5.35 4.19 6.09
CA ILE A 239 5.67 5.51 6.64
C ILE A 239 6.93 5.44 7.53
N SER A 240 6.99 4.46 8.44
CA SER A 240 8.12 4.26 9.34
C SER A 240 9.42 4.08 8.56
N LYS A 241 9.42 3.17 7.58
CA LYS A 241 10.58 2.91 6.72
C LYS A 241 10.98 4.13 5.88
N SER A 242 10.01 4.91 5.39
CA SER A 242 10.25 6.16 4.67
C SER A 242 10.99 7.18 5.54
N LEU A 243 10.50 7.40 6.75
CA LEU A 243 11.06 8.36 7.71
C LEU A 243 12.47 7.96 8.16
N VAL A 244 12.67 6.69 8.54
CA VAL A 244 13.99 6.20 8.93
C VAL A 244 14.99 6.33 7.77
N ASN A 245 14.60 5.99 6.54
CA ASN A 245 15.44 6.18 5.36
C ASN A 245 15.76 7.66 5.09
N GLN A 246 14.81 8.56 5.32
CA GLN A 246 14.99 10.00 5.18
C GLN A 246 16.07 10.55 6.11
N THR A 247 16.30 9.94 7.28
CA THR A 247 17.35 10.42 8.19
C THR A 247 18.76 10.36 7.60
N ARG A 248 19.01 9.51 6.59
CA ARG A 248 20.30 9.43 5.88
C ARG A 248 20.70 10.74 5.21
N SER A 249 19.73 11.60 4.85
CA SER A 249 20.01 12.92 4.26
C SER A 249 20.23 14.03 5.29
N ILE A 250 20.10 13.74 6.58
CA ILE A 250 20.34 14.72 7.64
C ILE A 250 21.85 14.91 7.76
N GLU A 251 22.32 16.12 7.48
CA GLU A 251 23.73 16.48 7.66
C GLU A 251 24.03 16.92 9.08
N ILE A 252 23.15 17.74 9.65
CA ILE A 252 23.24 18.31 11.00
C ILE A 252 21.86 18.25 11.65
N VAL A 253 21.82 17.87 12.93
CA VAL A 253 20.61 17.87 13.74
C VAL A 253 20.19 19.31 14.03
N ASP A 254 19.01 19.67 13.54
CA ASP A 254 18.25 20.83 14.02
C ASP A 254 17.23 20.33 15.05
N GLU A 255 17.48 20.63 16.32
CA GLU A 255 16.62 20.19 17.43
C GLU A 255 15.16 20.65 17.25
N ILE A 256 14.93 21.86 16.73
CA ILE A 256 13.58 22.40 16.53
C ILE A 256 12.88 21.61 15.42
N ALA A 257 13.58 21.36 14.31
CA ALA A 257 13.05 20.58 13.19
C ALA A 257 12.74 19.13 13.60
N ILE A 258 13.64 18.46 14.34
CA ILE A 258 13.43 17.09 14.83
C ILE A 258 12.24 17.04 15.79
N ARG A 259 12.12 17.97 16.76
CA ARG A 259 10.97 18.02 17.67
C ARG A 259 9.64 18.25 16.93
N LYS A 260 9.65 19.07 15.87
CA LYS A 260 8.49 19.25 14.98
C LYS A 260 8.13 17.94 14.27
N ILE A 261 9.10 17.24 13.70
CA ILE A 261 8.88 15.94 13.04
C ILE A 261 8.30 14.92 14.02
N ILE A 262 8.86 14.78 15.22
CA ILE A 262 8.36 13.91 16.30
C ILE A 262 6.86 14.18 16.58
N ARG A 263 6.49 15.45 16.74
CA ARG A 263 5.10 15.86 16.97
C ARG A 263 4.21 15.47 15.80
N ASP A 264 4.64 15.73 14.57
CA ASP A 264 3.85 15.48 13.38
C ASP A 264 3.68 13.97 13.12
N ILE A 265 4.71 13.15 13.36
CA ILE A 265 4.62 11.67 13.34
C ILE A 265 3.64 11.18 14.40
N THR A 266 3.68 11.77 15.60
CA THR A 266 2.77 11.41 16.70
C THR A 266 1.31 11.70 16.33
N MET A 267 1.03 12.83 15.69
CA MET A 267 -0.32 13.16 15.18
C MET A 267 -0.78 12.17 14.11
N LEU A 268 0.10 11.84 13.16
CA LEU A 268 -0.17 10.87 12.10
C LEU A 268 -0.44 9.46 12.68
N LYS A 269 0.35 9.04 13.68
CA LYS A 269 0.16 7.78 14.41
C LYS A 269 -1.25 7.70 15.01
N TYR A 270 -1.69 8.73 15.72
CA TYR A 270 -3.02 8.76 16.33
C TYR A 270 -4.14 8.75 15.28
N ASN A 271 -3.96 9.47 14.17
CA ASN A 271 -4.92 9.48 13.07
C ASN A 271 -5.09 8.07 12.46
N ILE A 272 -3.99 7.41 12.08
CA ILE A 272 -4.02 6.04 11.54
C ILE A 272 -4.60 5.05 12.56
N THR A 273 -4.24 5.19 13.84
CA THR A 273 -4.82 4.36 14.92
C THR A 273 -6.33 4.53 15.00
N ALA A 274 -6.85 5.76 14.88
CA ALA A 274 -8.29 6.02 14.90
C ALA A 274 -9.00 5.48 13.65
N MET A 275 -8.36 5.59 12.48
CA MET A 275 -8.89 5.09 11.20
C MET A 275 -9.00 3.56 11.20
N LEU A 276 -7.95 2.86 11.66
CA LEU A 276 -7.86 1.40 11.58
C LEU A 276 -8.33 0.69 12.86
N GLY A 277 -8.38 1.38 14.00
CA GLY A 277 -8.68 0.76 15.29
C GLY A 277 -7.60 -0.23 15.76
N ALA A 278 -6.36 -0.07 15.26
CA ALA A 278 -5.23 -0.95 15.55
C ALA A 278 -4.00 -0.15 16.00
N SER A 279 -3.29 -0.67 17.00
CA SER A 279 -2.06 -0.05 17.53
C SER A 279 -0.98 0.05 16.46
N GLN A 280 -0.29 1.19 16.43
CA GLN A 280 0.75 1.52 15.46
C GLN A 280 2.14 1.44 16.10
N VAL A 281 2.55 0.23 16.46
CA VAL A 281 3.81 -0.03 17.19
C VAL A 281 5.04 0.43 16.41
N THR A 282 5.06 0.23 15.08
CA THR A 282 6.19 0.66 14.23
C THR A 282 6.35 2.17 14.18
N LEU A 283 5.24 2.92 14.16
CA LEU A 283 5.28 4.39 14.22
C LEU A 283 5.69 4.88 15.60
N GLU A 284 5.33 4.17 16.66
CA GLU A 284 5.83 4.47 18.01
C GLU A 284 7.34 4.28 18.11
N LYS A 285 7.88 3.18 17.55
CA LYS A 285 9.34 3.01 17.41
C LYS A 285 9.95 4.12 16.54
N THR A 286 9.28 4.55 15.48
CA THR A 286 9.80 5.64 14.64
C THR A 286 9.87 6.96 15.40
N VAL A 287 8.88 7.27 16.24
CA VAL A 287 8.95 8.43 17.15
C VAL A 287 10.19 8.32 18.04
N HIS A 288 10.38 7.17 18.67
CA HIS A 288 11.53 6.93 19.52
C HIS A 288 12.88 7.04 18.76
N TYR A 289 12.95 6.55 17.51
CA TYR A 289 14.12 6.69 16.66
C TYR A 289 14.50 8.16 16.41
N TYR A 290 13.53 9.05 16.22
CA TYR A 290 13.79 10.48 16.08
C TYR A 290 14.15 11.16 17.42
N GLU A 291 13.64 10.66 18.55
CA GLU A 291 14.07 11.14 19.88
C GLU A 291 15.55 10.87 20.12
N LEU A 292 16.06 9.70 19.70
CA LEU A 292 17.47 9.34 19.79
C LEU A 292 18.40 10.30 19.03
N LEU A 293 17.92 10.98 17.97
CA LEU A 293 18.71 12.02 17.27
C LEU A 293 18.99 13.25 18.14
N LEU A 294 18.23 13.44 19.23
CA LEU A 294 18.42 14.52 20.19
C LEU A 294 19.33 14.12 21.37
N CYS A 295 19.75 12.86 21.44
CA CYS A 295 20.61 12.33 22.48
C CYS A 295 22.09 12.45 22.12
N THR A 296 22.94 12.29 23.13
CA THR A 296 24.38 12.11 22.95
C THR A 296 24.72 10.66 22.57
N PRO A 297 25.88 10.41 21.91
CA PRO A 297 26.31 9.05 21.57
C PRO A 297 26.34 8.10 22.77
N LYS A 298 26.71 8.60 23.95
CA LYS A 298 26.77 7.81 25.18
C LYS A 298 25.37 7.37 25.65
N GLU A 299 24.42 8.31 25.67
CA GLU A 299 23.03 8.02 26.06
C GLU A 299 22.41 6.97 25.13
N ILE A 300 22.67 7.06 23.82
CA ILE A 300 22.19 6.07 22.84
C ILE A 300 22.75 4.67 23.15
N LEU A 301 24.07 4.55 23.40
CA LEU A 301 24.70 3.26 23.68
C LEU A 301 24.25 2.67 25.03
N GLU A 302 24.02 3.52 26.04
CA GLU A 302 23.47 3.12 27.34
C GLU A 302 22.04 2.62 27.21
N GLU A 303 21.22 3.28 26.40
CA GLU A 303 19.84 2.86 26.14
C GLU A 303 19.77 1.48 25.48
N ILE A 304 20.63 1.21 24.49
CA ILE A 304 20.70 -0.11 23.85
C ILE A 304 21.11 -1.20 24.85
N LEU A 305 22.02 -0.89 25.78
CA LEU A 305 22.44 -1.81 26.83
C LEU A 305 21.31 -2.12 27.83
N GLU A 306 20.53 -1.11 28.20
CA GLU A 306 19.47 -1.23 29.20
C GLU A 306 18.19 -1.88 28.64
N LYS A 307 17.76 -1.45 27.44
CA LYS A 307 16.48 -1.85 26.85
C LYS A 307 16.60 -2.92 25.76
N GLY A 308 17.80 -3.11 25.22
CA GLY A 308 18.05 -4.00 24.09
C GLY A 308 18.01 -3.28 22.73
N ALA A 309 18.31 -4.03 21.67
CA ALA A 309 18.32 -3.50 20.31
C ALA A 309 16.91 -3.51 19.70
N GLU A 310 16.40 -2.34 19.33
CA GLU A 310 15.10 -2.17 18.67
C GLU A 310 15.23 -1.94 17.15
N TYR A 311 16.38 -1.43 16.70
CA TYR A 311 16.69 -1.10 15.31
C TYR A 311 17.84 -1.95 14.76
N SER A 312 18.02 -1.94 13.45
CA SER A 312 19.14 -2.61 12.79
C SER A 312 20.48 -1.93 13.11
N GLU A 313 21.57 -2.69 13.01
CA GLU A 313 22.93 -2.15 13.16
C GLU A 313 23.17 -0.97 12.21
N THR A 314 22.72 -1.07 10.96
CA THR A 314 22.84 0.01 9.97
C THR A 314 22.10 1.28 10.36
N GLU A 315 20.94 1.16 11.01
CA GLU A 315 20.16 2.31 11.48
C GLU A 315 20.86 2.98 12.68
N TYR A 316 21.35 2.19 13.64
CA TYR A 316 22.14 2.72 14.76
C TYR A 316 23.44 3.37 14.30
N MET A 317 24.14 2.78 13.32
CA MET A 317 25.35 3.37 12.74
C MET A 317 25.05 4.72 12.10
N ASN A 318 23.99 4.82 11.31
CA ASN A 318 23.56 6.07 10.70
C ASN A 318 23.22 7.13 11.78
N LEU A 319 22.50 6.73 12.83
CA LEU A 319 22.13 7.62 13.93
C LEU A 319 23.36 8.19 14.64
N LEU A 320 24.33 7.35 15.03
CA LEU A 320 25.57 7.80 15.65
C LEU A 320 26.38 8.73 14.72
N GLN A 321 26.43 8.43 13.42
CA GLN A 321 27.08 9.30 12.44
C GLN A 321 26.42 10.69 12.35
N ILE A 322 25.09 10.77 12.39
CA ILE A 322 24.35 12.05 12.39
C ILE A 322 24.65 12.85 13.67
N VAL A 323 24.55 12.21 14.83
CA VAL A 323 24.76 12.85 16.14
C VAL A 323 26.21 13.34 16.30
N HIS A 324 27.20 12.55 15.90
CA HIS A 324 28.61 12.97 15.91
C HIS A 324 28.86 14.17 14.99
N ARG A 325 28.32 14.16 13.77
CA ARG A 325 28.44 15.29 12.82
C ARG A 325 27.86 16.60 13.37
N SER A 326 26.88 16.50 14.25
CA SER A 326 26.16 17.64 14.83
C SER A 326 26.84 18.20 16.09
N ASN A 327 27.60 17.37 16.81
CA ASN A 327 28.30 17.71 18.05
C ASN A 327 29.77 18.12 17.78
N LYS A 328 29.99 19.17 16.99
CA LYS A 328 31.34 19.60 16.59
C LYS A 328 32.19 20.14 17.75
N ASN A 329 32.88 19.25 18.47
CA ASN A 329 33.97 19.55 19.40
C ASN A 329 35.21 18.67 19.09
N THR A 330 36.05 19.13 18.16
CA THR A 330 37.51 18.97 17.89
C THR A 330 38.26 17.62 18.10
N GLU A 331 37.72 16.57 18.72
CA GLU A 331 38.36 15.24 18.89
C GLU A 331 37.54 14.08 18.25
N GLU A 332 36.77 14.39 17.21
CA GLU A 332 35.58 13.63 16.78
C GLU A 332 35.83 12.28 16.07
N THR A 333 36.86 12.16 15.22
CA THR A 333 37.00 10.94 14.38
C THR A 333 37.40 9.69 15.17
N VAL A 334 38.22 9.84 16.20
CA VAL A 334 38.60 8.72 17.09
C VAL A 334 37.44 8.36 18.01
N SER A 335 36.65 9.35 18.44
CA SER A 335 35.46 9.16 19.27
C SER A 335 34.37 8.37 18.53
N LEU A 336 34.06 8.73 17.28
CA LEU A 336 33.07 8.00 16.47
C LEU A 336 33.48 6.54 16.20
N GLN A 337 34.74 6.29 15.85
CA GLN A 337 35.21 4.90 15.62
C GLN A 337 35.12 4.05 16.89
N ASN A 338 35.41 4.63 18.06
CA ASN A 338 35.27 3.94 19.34
C ASN A 338 33.80 3.63 19.66
N ASP A 339 32.89 4.57 19.43
CA ASP A 339 31.46 4.38 19.66
C ASP A 339 30.85 3.35 18.69
N LEU A 340 31.25 3.36 17.41
CA LEU A 340 30.82 2.34 16.43
C LEU A 340 31.35 0.95 16.78
N LYS A 341 32.60 0.85 17.24
CA LYS A 341 33.15 -0.42 17.72
C LYS A 341 32.38 -0.91 18.95
N ARG A 342 32.09 -0.01 19.89
CA ARG A 342 31.31 -0.32 21.09
C ARG A 342 29.88 -0.75 20.74
N LEU A 343 29.23 -0.11 19.76
CA LEU A 343 27.94 -0.54 19.22
C LEU A 343 28.01 -1.99 18.75
N SER A 344 28.99 -2.33 17.91
CA SER A 344 29.16 -3.70 17.39
C SER A 344 29.40 -4.70 18.51
N ASP A 345 30.23 -4.36 19.51
CA ASP A 345 30.47 -5.20 20.69
C ASP A 345 29.18 -5.44 21.48
N ILE A 346 28.37 -4.39 21.71
CA ILE A 346 27.07 -4.47 22.40
C ILE A 346 26.10 -5.37 21.63
N LEU A 347 25.92 -5.12 20.33
CA LEU A 347 25.00 -5.89 19.47
C LEU A 347 25.43 -7.36 19.33
N SER A 348 26.74 -7.66 19.41
CA SER A 348 27.21 -9.05 19.40
C SER A 348 26.89 -9.82 20.70
N GLN A 349 26.78 -9.11 21.82
CA GLN A 349 26.46 -9.67 23.14
C GLN A 349 24.95 -9.82 23.34
N ILE A 350 24.17 -8.91 22.76
CA ILE A 350 22.71 -8.96 22.73
C ILE A 350 22.31 -9.89 21.58
N LYS A 351 22.02 -11.17 21.88
CA LYS A 351 21.48 -12.11 20.88
C LYS A 351 20.34 -11.43 20.09
N PRO A 352 20.26 -11.61 18.75
CA PRO A 352 19.19 -11.00 17.97
C PRO A 352 17.86 -11.51 18.50
N ILE A 353 17.02 -10.58 18.96
CA ILE A 353 15.61 -10.85 19.18
C ILE A 353 15.06 -11.08 17.77
N HIS A 354 14.85 -12.35 17.41
CA HIS A 354 14.17 -12.71 16.17
C HIS A 354 12.83 -11.95 16.12
N LEU A 355 12.77 -10.93 15.27
CA LEU A 355 11.56 -10.18 14.98
C LEU A 355 10.57 -11.03 14.21
#